data_AF-A0A6N7A8L0-F1
#
_entry.id   AF-A0A6N7A8L0-F1
#
_cell.length_a   1.000
_cell.length_b   1.000
_cell.length_c   1.000
_cell.angle_alpha   90.00
_cell.angle_beta   90.00
_cell.angle_gamma   90.00
#
_symmetry.space_group_name_H-M   'P 1'
#
loop_
_entity.id
_entity.type
_entity.pdbx_description
1 polymer ?
#
loop_
_entity_poly.entity_id
_entity_poly.type
_entity_poly.pdbx_seq_one_letter_code
_entity_poly.pdbx_strand_id
1 'polypeptide(L)'
;MPSILYEIIDVFASLLRFLGLAVFGLGFGWLALDLLKKSQLWQVQIAVFLGLAGLVIAMTVFTAWGALGAVAAGIGVAIIIWGLPKKGKTEEPG
;
A
#
# COMPACT_ATOMS: atom_id res chain seq x y z
N MET A 1 30.10 21.19 -11.36
CA MET A 1 30.25 20.70 -9.98
C MET A 1 28.83 20.57 -9.44
N PRO A 2 28.27 19.37 -9.30
CA PRO A 2 27.00 19.25 -8.60
C PRO A 2 27.26 19.78 -7.20
N SER A 3 26.64 20.91 -6.85
CA SER A 3 26.74 21.43 -5.50
C SER A 3 26.10 20.40 -4.58
N ILE A 4 26.76 20.08 -3.47
CA ILE A 4 26.27 19.16 -2.42
C ILE A 4 24.79 19.37 -2.07
N LEU A 5 24.28 20.60 -2.23
CA LEU A 5 22.85 20.94 -2.16
C LEU A 5 21.96 20.10 -3.09
N TYR A 6 22.33 19.90 -4.36
CA TYR A 6 21.54 19.08 -5.29
C TYR A 6 21.52 17.61 -4.90
N GLU A 7 22.65 17.06 -4.45
CA GLU A 7 22.70 15.67 -3.97
C GLU A 7 21.82 15.47 -2.74
N ILE A 8 21.84 16.41 -1.78
CA ILE A 8 20.98 16.36 -0.60
C ILE A 8 19.51 16.40 -1.01
N ILE A 9 19.14 17.31 -1.93
CA ILE A 9 17.77 17.43 -2.43
C ILE A 9 17.32 16.15 -3.14
N ASP A 10 18.19 15.55 -3.97
CA ASP A 10 17.88 14.30 -4.67
C ASP A 10 17.67 13.13 -3.70
N VAL A 11 18.49 13.03 -2.65
CA VAL A 11 18.32 12.01 -1.61
C VAL A 11 17.00 12.20 -0.87
N PHE A 12 16.66 13.43 -0.48
CA PHE A 12 15.38 13.74 0.15
C PHE A 12 14.20 13.48 -0.78
N ALA A 13 14.30 13.83 -2.06
CA ALA A 13 13.27 13.56 -3.06
C ALA A 13 13.06 12.05 -3.26
N SER A 14 14.15 11.27 -3.27
CA SER A 14 14.09 9.81 -3.35
C SER A 14 13.42 9.20 -2.12
N LEU A 15 13.78 9.65 -0.92
CA LEU A 15 13.14 9.25 0.35
C LEU A 15 11.65 9.60 0.37
N LEU A 16 11.30 10.81 -0.04
CA LEU A 16 9.90 11.26 -0.08
C LEU A 16 9.09 10.48 -1.12
N ARG A 17 9.69 10.15 -2.27
CA ARG A 17 9.07 9.29 -3.28
C ARG A 17 8.85 7.88 -2.74
N PHE A 18 9.84 7.32 -2.04
CA PHE A 18 9.72 6.02 -1.39
C PHE A 18 8.59 6.02 -0.35
N LEU A 19 8.54 7.04 0.53
CA LEU A 19 7.47 7.18 1.52
C LEU A 19 6.10 7.36 0.86
N GLY A 20 5.99 8.21 -0.16
CA GLY A 20 4.75 8.47 -0.88
C GLY A 20 4.20 7.19 -1.51
N LEU A 21 5.07 6.37 -2.08
CA LEU A 21 4.70 5.06 -2.61
C LEU A 21 4.30 4.07 -1.50
N ALA A 22 5.02 4.06 -0.37
CA ALA A 22 4.64 3.21 0.76
C ALA A 22 3.25 3.57 1.32
N VAL A 23 2.95 4.87 1.48
CA VAL A 23 1.63 5.35 1.91
C VAL A 23 0.57 5.06 0.86
N PHE A 24 0.89 5.21 -0.42
CA PHE A 24 -0.01 4.84 -1.51
C PHE A 24 -0.35 3.34 -1.49
N GLY A 25 0.65 2.48 -1.30
CA GLY A 25 0.45 1.04 -1.15
C GLY A 25 -0.39 0.69 0.07
N LEU A 26 -0.16 1.35 1.20
CA LEU A 26 -0.97 1.20 2.41
C LEU A 26 -2.44 1.58 2.16
N GLY A 27 -2.70 2.73 1.52
CA GLY A 27 -4.05 3.19 1.20
C GLY A 27 -4.76 2.28 0.20
N PHE A 28 -4.05 1.82 -0.84
CA PHE A 28 -4.61 0.92 -1.85
C PHE A 28 -4.91 -0.48 -1.26
N GLY A 29 -4.00 -1.00 -0.43
CA GLY A 29 -4.21 -2.25 0.31
C GLY A 29 -5.37 -2.15 1.29
N TRP A 30 -5.49 -1.02 2.00
CA TRP A 30 -6.63 -0.77 2.89
C TRP A 30 -7.95 -0.72 2.14
N LEU A 31 -8.01 0.02 1.03
CA LEU A 31 -9.19 0.12 0.17
C LEU A 31 -9.60 -1.27 -0.34
N ALA A 32 -8.64 -2.05 -0.84
CA ALA A 32 -8.88 -3.42 -1.30
C ALA A 32 -9.51 -4.29 -0.19
N LEU A 33 -8.98 -4.23 1.03
CA LEU A 33 -9.50 -4.99 2.18
C LEU A 33 -10.89 -4.51 2.63
N ASP A 34 -11.14 -3.20 2.62
CA ASP A 34 -12.45 -2.63 2.97
C ASP A 34 -13.54 -3.03 1.97
N LEU A 35 -13.22 -2.99 0.67
CA LEU A 35 -14.13 -3.44 -0.40
C LEU A 35 -14.42 -4.94 -0.31
N LEU A 36 -13.39 -5.76 -0.06
CA LEU A 36 -13.54 -7.21 0.09
C LEU A 36 -14.39 -7.59 1.31
N LYS A 37 -14.30 -6.84 2.42
CA LYS A 37 -15.13 -7.12 3.61
C LYS A 37 -16.57 -6.62 3.47
N LYS A 38 -16.78 -5.45 2.86
CA LYS A 38 -18.12 -4.84 2.75
C LYS A 38 -18.97 -5.47 1.65
N SER A 39 -18.36 -6.03 0.61
CA SER A 39 -19.09 -6.58 -0.52
C SER A 39 -18.69 -8.02 -0.80
N GLN A 40 -19.64 -8.93 -0.60
CA GLN A 40 -19.55 -10.35 -0.98
C GLN A 40 -19.84 -10.56 -2.49
N LEU A 41 -20.07 -9.49 -3.24
CA LEU A 41 -20.33 -9.57 -4.67
C LEU A 41 -19.04 -9.97 -5.41
N TRP A 42 -19.13 -11.01 -6.24
CA TRP A 42 -18.01 -11.53 -7.04
C TRP A 42 -17.37 -10.46 -7.93
N GLN A 43 -18.16 -9.48 -8.40
CA GLN A 43 -17.68 -8.35 -9.20
C GLN A 43 -16.64 -7.51 -8.44
N VAL A 44 -16.85 -7.29 -7.15
CA VAL A 44 -15.95 -6.50 -6.31
C VAL A 44 -14.66 -7.27 -6.05
N GLN A 45 -14.75 -8.58 -5.83
CA GLN A 45 -13.57 -9.43 -5.67
C GLN A 45 -12.69 -9.42 -6.93
N ILE A 46 -13.31 -9.53 -8.12
CA ILE A 46 -12.59 -9.45 -9.40
C ILE A 46 -12.01 -8.06 -9.62
N ALA A 47 -12.77 -7.00 -9.34
CA ALA A 47 -12.28 -5.62 -9.50
C ALA A 47 -11.07 -5.33 -8.60
N VAL A 48 -11.09 -5.79 -7.35
CA VAL A 48 -9.96 -5.66 -6.42
C VAL A 48 -8.76 -6.46 -6.91
N PHE A 49 -8.96 -7.69 -7.37
CA PHE A 49 -7.88 -8.52 -7.90
C PHE A 49 -7.25 -7.91 -9.16
N LEU A 50 -8.08 -7.49 -10.13
CA LEU A 50 -7.63 -6.83 -11.35
C LEU A 50 -6.97 -5.47 -11.04
N GLY A 51 -7.46 -4.74 -10.05
CA GLY A 51 -6.86 -3.49 -9.59
C GLY A 51 -5.46 -3.71 -9.01
N LEU A 52 -5.27 -4.73 -8.19
CA LEU A 52 -3.95 -5.09 -7.64
C LEU A 52 -3.00 -5.60 -8.72
N ALA A 53 -3.46 -6.49 -9.61
CA ALA A 53 -2.66 -6.99 -10.72
C ALA A 53 -2.27 -5.86 -11.68
N GLY A 54 -3.21 -4.98 -12.04
CA GLY A 54 -2.97 -3.80 -12.85
C GLY A 54 -2.00 -2.83 -12.19
N LEU A 55 -2.08 -2.66 -10.87
CA LEU A 55 -1.12 -1.84 -10.13
C LEU A 55 0.28 -2.44 -10.20
N VAL A 56 0.44 -3.74 -9.98
CA VAL A 56 1.75 -4.43 -10.09
C VAL A 56 2.34 -4.28 -11.49
N ILE A 57 1.53 -4.46 -12.54
CA ILE A 57 1.96 -4.27 -13.94
C ILE A 57 2.40 -2.82 -14.17
N ALA A 58 1.57 -1.85 -13.79
CA ALA A 58 1.88 -0.44 -13.95
C ALA A 58 3.18 -0.06 -13.21
N MET A 59 3.37 -0.56 -11.99
CA MET A 59 4.60 -0.32 -11.24
C MET A 59 5.82 -0.96 -11.92
N THR A 60 5.68 -2.18 -12.45
CA THR A 60 6.77 -2.87 -13.14
C THR A 60 7.20 -2.15 -14.42
N VAL A 61 6.25 -1.53 -15.13
CA VAL A 61 6.52 -0.81 -16.38
C VAL A 61 7.02 0.62 -16.14
N PHE A 62 6.46 1.34 -15.16
CA PHE A 62 6.68 2.78 -15.00
C PHE A 62 7.57 3.16 -13.81
N THR A 63 7.98 2.22 -12.98
CA THR A 63 8.75 2.52 -11.76
C THR A 63 9.96 1.61 -11.55
N ALA A 64 10.93 2.08 -10.76
CA ALA A 64 12.10 1.30 -10.40
C ALA A 64 11.75 0.19 -9.39
N TRP A 65 12.51 -0.90 -9.36
CA TRP A 65 12.30 -2.04 -8.47
C TRP A 65 12.16 -1.68 -6.98
N GLY A 66 12.84 -0.62 -6.51
CA GLY A 66 12.69 -0.13 -5.14
C GLY A 66 11.30 0.46 -4.82
N ALA A 67 10.61 1.02 -5.82
CA ALA A 67 9.26 1.55 -5.70
C ALA A 67 8.22 0.44 -5.49
N LEU A 68 8.40 -0.68 -6.20
CA LEU A 68 7.62 -1.92 -6.02
C LEU A 68 7.74 -2.44 -4.59
N GLY A 69 8.95 -2.45 -4.04
CA GLY A 69 9.21 -2.84 -2.65
C GLY A 69 8.48 -1.95 -1.64
N ALA A 70 8.48 -0.62 -1.86
CA ALA A 70 7.78 0.33 -1.00
C ALA A 70 6.27 0.09 -0.98
N VAL A 71 5.66 -0.08 -2.17
CA VAL A 71 4.23 -0.35 -2.31
C VAL A 71 3.85 -1.70 -1.71
N ALA A 72 4.64 -2.74 -1.97
CA ALA A 72 4.42 -4.07 -1.39
C ALA A 72 4.52 -4.05 0.14
N ALA A 73 5.49 -3.31 0.70
CA ALA A 73 5.61 -3.10 2.14
C ALA A 73 4.38 -2.37 2.71
N GLY A 74 3.90 -1.32 2.02
CA GLY A 74 2.68 -0.60 2.40
C GLY A 74 1.44 -1.51 2.43
N ILE A 75 1.23 -2.30 1.38
CA ILE A 75 0.14 -3.28 1.30
C ILE A 75 0.28 -4.33 2.41
N GLY A 76 1.49 -4.84 2.64
CA GLY A 76 1.78 -5.82 3.69
C GLY A 76 1.45 -5.29 5.09
N VAL A 77 1.83 -4.05 5.40
CA VAL A 77 1.45 -3.38 6.65
C VAL A 77 -0.07 -3.22 6.75
N ALA A 78 -0.76 -2.87 5.66
CA ALA A 78 -2.22 -2.80 5.63
C ALA A 78 -2.85 -4.14 6.03
N ILE A 79 -2.38 -5.23 5.42
CA ILE A 79 -2.83 -6.60 5.68
C ILE A 79 -2.55 -7.00 7.13
N ILE A 80 -1.38 -6.68 7.68
CA ILE A 80 -1.05 -6.98 9.07
C ILE A 80 -1.96 -6.22 10.03
N ILE A 81 -2.14 -4.91 9.85
CA ILE A 81 -3.02 -4.08 10.69
C ILE A 81 -4.47 -4.60 10.63
N TRP A 82 -4.92 -5.08 9.47
CA TRP A 82 -6.28 -5.58 9.28
C TRP A 82 -6.50 -7.06 9.65
N GLY A 83 -5.43 -7.85 9.60
CA GLY A 83 -5.41 -9.29 9.91
C GLY A 83 -5.10 -9.56 11.38
N LEU A 84 -4.58 -8.59 12.12
CA LEU A 84 -4.46 -8.64 13.56
C LEU A 84 -5.87 -8.85 14.16
N PRO A 85 -6.11 -9.97 14.87
CA PRO A 85 -7.37 -10.18 15.55
C PRO A 85 -7.55 -9.03 16.53
N LYS A 86 -8.65 -8.28 16.40
CA LYS A 86 -9.02 -7.26 17.39
C LYS A 86 -9.11 -7.98 18.73
N LYS A 87 -8.09 -7.82 19.58
CA LYS A 87 -8.11 -8.28 20.97
C LYS A 87 -9.41 -7.75 21.58
N GLY A 88 -10.15 -8.67 22.18
CA GLY A 88 -11.57 -8.59 22.46
C GLY A 88 -12.08 -7.19 22.80
N LYS A 89 -13.12 -6.77 22.08
CA LYS A 89 -14.22 -6.12 22.80
C LYS A 89 -14.78 -7.21 23.71
N THR A 90 -14.26 -7.26 24.92
CA THR A 90 -14.90 -7.90 26.06
C THR A 90 -16.34 -7.40 26.06
N GLU A 91 -17.22 -8.33 25.74
CA GLU A 91 -18.61 -8.29 26.14
C GLU A 91 -18.60 -8.16 27.68
N GLU A 92 -19.04 -7.02 28.19
CA GLU A 92 -19.59 -6.98 29.55
C GLU A 92 -21.11 -6.93 29.41
N PRO A 93 -21.82 -8.00 29.81
CA PRO A 93 -23.28 -8.01 29.94
C PRO A 93 -23.68 -7.37 31.27
N GLY A 94 -24.65 -6.45 31.23
CA GLY A 94 -25.27 -5.83 32.40
C GLY A 94 -26.50 -5.04 32.02
#